data_AF-G3AFU7-F1
#
_entry.id   AF-G3AFU7-F1
#
_cell.length_a   1.000
_cell.length_b   1.000
_cell.length_c   1.000
_cell.angle_alpha   90.00
_cell.angle_beta   90.00
_cell.angle_gamma   90.00
#
_symmetry.space_group_name_H-M   'P 1'
#
loop_
_entity.id
_entity.type
_entity.pdbx_description
1 polymer ?
#
loop_
_entity_poly.entity_id
_entity_poly.type
_entity_poly.pdbx_seq_one_letter_code
_entity_poly.pdbx_strand_id
1 'polypeptide(L)'
;MTVTEFPPLLSQDDMQKYNVPLKWRDRCAAYYALYNTCLVRERNSSKIDCKHDKHAWEECEFLDLQRRKQELEEAKDKRRAELKQQASN
;
A
#
# COMPACT_ATOMS: atom_id res chain seq x y z
N MET A 1 14.51 6.35 -5.34
CA MET A 1 14.57 4.95 -4.88
C MET A 1 13.39 4.28 -5.51
N THR A 2 13.54 3.05 -5.99
CA THR A 2 12.43 2.26 -6.57
C THR A 2 12.04 1.20 -5.54
N VAL A 3 10.85 1.29 -4.96
CA VAL A 3 10.32 0.26 -4.07
C VAL A 3 10.00 -1.00 -4.88
N THR A 4 10.79 -2.06 -4.68
CA THR A 4 10.61 -3.37 -5.36
C THR A 4 9.91 -4.40 -4.50
N GLU A 5 9.86 -4.19 -3.18
CA GLU A 5 9.31 -5.13 -2.20
C GLU A 5 8.46 -4.39 -1.16
N PHE A 6 7.50 -5.08 -0.56
CA PHE A 6 6.70 -4.51 0.52
C PHE A 6 7.50 -4.36 1.81
N PRO A 7 7.29 -3.29 2.58
CA PRO A 7 7.92 -3.16 3.88
C PRO A 7 7.34 -4.19 4.87
N PRO A 8 8.01 -4.43 6.01
CA PRO A 8 7.44 -5.22 7.09
C PRO A 8 6.09 -4.66 7.54
N LEU A 9 5.14 -5.55 7.82
CA LEU A 9 3.82 -5.15 8.30
C LEU A 9 3.96 -4.39 9.64
N LEU A 10 3.32 -3.23 9.68
CA LEU A 10 3.30 -2.40 10.89
C LEU A 10 2.41 -3.05 11.95
N SER A 11 2.84 -3.07 13.21
CA SER A 11 2.02 -3.60 14.31
C SER A 11 0.78 -2.74 14.53
N GLN A 12 -0.27 -3.32 15.12
CA GLN A 12 -1.51 -2.57 15.41
C GLN A 12 -1.24 -1.41 16.38
N ASP A 13 -0.38 -1.62 17.38
CA ASP A 13 0.00 -0.59 18.35
C ASP A 13 0.77 0.54 17.66
N ASP A 14 1.67 0.22 16.73
CA ASP A 14 2.39 1.23 15.96
C ASP A 14 1.47 2.00 15.00
N MET A 15 0.51 1.33 14.35
CA MET A 15 -0.50 2.01 13.52
C MET A 15 -1.31 3.05 14.31
N GLN A 16 -1.62 2.76 15.58
CA GLN A 16 -2.26 3.73 16.47
C GLN A 16 -1.30 4.84 16.88
N LYS A 17 -0.08 4.49 17.30
CA LYS A 17 0.96 5.43 17.72
C LYS A 17 1.29 6.48 16.66
N TYR A 18 1.39 6.06 15.39
CA TYR A 18 1.67 6.96 14.27
C TYR A 18 0.39 7.56 13.65
N ASN A 19 -0.76 7.38 14.28
CA ASN A 19 -2.06 7.89 13.83
C ASN A 19 -2.38 7.52 12.37
N VAL A 20 -2.07 6.28 11.96
CA VAL A 20 -2.37 5.79 10.61
C VAL A 20 -3.89 5.65 10.46
N PRO A 21 -4.54 6.40 9.55
CA PRO A 21 -5.96 6.26 9.24
C PRO A 21 -6.30 4.87 8.74
N LEU A 22 -7.50 4.37 9.07
CA LEU A 22 -7.94 3.01 8.74
C LEU A 22 -7.78 2.66 7.25
N LYS A 23 -8.04 3.61 6.35
CA LYS A 23 -7.89 3.43 4.89
C LYS A 23 -6.45 3.18 4.41
N TRP A 24 -5.46 3.51 5.23
CA TRP A 24 -4.03 3.39 4.96
C TRP A 24 -3.35 2.38 5.90
N ARG A 25 -4.14 1.52 6.57
CA ARG A 25 -3.65 0.40 7.39
C ARG A 25 -3.50 -0.87 6.56
N ASP A 26 -2.79 -0.74 5.46
CA ASP A 26 -2.54 -1.80 4.49
C ASP A 26 -1.07 -2.29 4.62
N ARG A 27 -0.56 -2.97 3.59
CA ARG A 27 0.85 -3.42 3.54
C ARG A 27 1.84 -2.25 3.50
N CYS A 28 1.43 -1.10 2.95
CA CYS A 28 2.28 0.07 2.78
C CYS A 28 2.24 1.04 3.99
N ALA A 29 1.49 0.71 5.04
CA ALA A 29 1.32 1.52 6.24
C ALA A 29 2.63 1.95 6.91
N ALA A 30 3.69 1.13 6.83
CA ALA A 30 5.00 1.47 7.39
C ALA A 30 5.60 2.72 6.71
N TYR A 31 5.52 2.83 5.38
CA TYR A 31 5.98 4.02 4.67
C TYR A 31 5.07 5.23 4.91
N TYR A 32 3.75 5.01 5.03
CA TYR A 32 2.83 6.08 5.41
C TYR A 32 3.17 6.65 6.81
N ALA A 33 3.53 5.80 7.78
CA ALA A 33 3.91 6.25 9.12
C ALA A 33 5.17 7.15 9.11
N LEU A 34 6.15 6.83 8.25
CA LEU A 34 7.34 7.66 8.04
C LEU A 34 6.96 9.01 7.42
N TYR A 35 6.16 8.99 6.35
CA TYR A 35 5.66 10.20 5.71
C TYR A 35 4.85 11.08 6.67
N ASN A 36 3.96 10.49 7.48
CA ASN A 36 3.18 11.24 8.47
C ASN A 36 4.09 11.89 9.53
N THR A 37 5.14 11.19 9.96
CA THR A 37 6.13 11.75 10.88
C THR A 37 6.89 12.91 10.25
N CYS A 38 7.22 12.83 8.96
CA CYS A 38 7.81 13.94 8.23
C CYS A 38 6.85 15.14 8.13
N LEU A 39 5.57 14.92 7.80
CA LEU A 39 4.57 15.99 7.72
C LEU A 39 4.44 16.79 9.01
N VAL A 40 4.51 16.11 10.17
CA VAL A 40 4.51 16.78 11.48
C VAL A 40 5.73 17.70 11.62
N ARG A 41 6.90 17.27 11.12
CA ARG A 41 8.14 18.07 11.16
C ARG A 41 8.09 19.23 10.17
N GLU A 42 7.60 19.02 8.95
CA GLU A 42 7.42 20.05 7.92
C GLU A 42 6.47 21.15 8.38
N ARG A 43 5.36 20.79 9.05
CA ARG A 43 4.44 21.78 9.67
C ARG A 43 5.13 22.69 10.68
N ASN A 44 6.14 22.18 11.39
CA ASN A 44 6.88 22.90 12.41
C ASN A 44 8.14 23.60 11.87
N SER A 45 8.54 23.32 10.63
CA SER A 45 9.76 23.87 10.03
C SER A 45 9.67 23.95 8.52
N SER A 46 9.70 25.17 7.98
CA SER A 46 9.67 25.43 6.54
C SER A 46 10.93 24.98 5.76
N LYS A 47 11.92 24.37 6.45
CA LYS A 47 13.19 23.90 5.86
C LYS A 47 13.17 22.41 5.51
N ILE A 48 12.11 21.69 5.87
CA ILE A 48 11.98 20.25 5.66
C ILE A 48 11.09 20.02 4.43
N ASP A 49 11.45 19.05 3.59
CA ASP A 49 10.67 18.62 2.42
C ASP A 49 10.39 17.13 2.54
N CYS A 50 9.11 16.75 2.54
CA CYS A 50 8.66 15.37 2.69
C CYS A 50 8.38 14.64 1.37
N LYS A 51 8.76 15.20 0.21
CA LYS A 51 8.57 14.57 -1.11
C LYS A 51 9.17 13.17 -1.21
N HIS A 52 10.31 12.94 -0.54
CA HIS A 52 10.99 11.66 -0.59
C HIS A 52 10.15 10.55 0.06
N ASP A 53 9.69 10.79 1.28
CA ASP A 53 8.87 9.84 2.04
C ASP A 53 7.50 9.63 1.36
N LYS A 54 6.95 10.71 0.79
CA LYS A 54 5.73 10.63 -0.02
C LYS A 54 5.92 9.70 -1.22
N HIS A 55 6.98 9.88 -1.99
CA HIS A 55 7.26 9.06 -3.17
C HIS A 55 7.48 7.59 -2.80
N ALA A 56 8.19 7.31 -1.70
CA ALA A 56 8.38 5.94 -1.22
C ALA A 56 7.04 5.26 -0.86
N TRP A 57 6.12 5.98 -0.22
CA TRP A 57 4.78 5.49 0.04
C TRP A 57 3.99 5.27 -1.26
N GLU A 58 4.00 6.23 -2.19
CA GLU A 58 3.30 6.13 -3.48
C GLU A 58 3.80 4.97 -4.35
N GLU A 59 5.10 4.70 -4.37
CA GLU A 59 5.65 3.54 -5.08
C GLU A 59 5.21 2.21 -4.47
N CYS A 60 5.13 2.13 -3.13
CA CYS A 60 4.61 0.93 -2.47
C CYS A 60 3.12 0.71 -2.81
N GLU A 61 2.31 1.77 -2.79
CA GLU A 61 0.89 1.70 -3.17
C GLU A 61 0.73 1.28 -4.63
N PHE A 62 1.62 1.75 -5.51
CA PHE A 62 1.66 1.31 -6.90
C PHE A 62 1.99 -0.18 -7.01
N LEU A 63 2.95 -0.68 -6.23
CA LEU A 63 3.27 -2.11 -6.17
C LEU A 63 2.05 -2.94 -5.71
N ASP A 64 1.32 -2.49 -4.68
CA ASP A 64 0.09 -3.17 -4.24
C ASP A 64 -1.01 -3.13 -5.30
N LEU A 65 -1.14 -2.03 -6.04
CA LEU A 65 -2.07 -1.93 -7.16
C LEU A 65 -1.74 -2.95 -8.27
N GLN A 66 -0.47 -3.13 -8.61
CA GLN A 66 -0.07 -4.13 -9.62
C GLN A 66 -0.39 -5.55 -9.16
N ARG A 67 -0.10 -5.87 -7.90
CA ARG A 67 -0.48 -7.16 -7.29
C ARG A 67 -1.99 -7.39 -7.37
N ARG A 68 -2.82 -6.39 -7.01
CA ARG A 68 -4.29 -6.50 -7.07
C ARG A 68 -4.81 -6.69 -8.49
N LYS A 69 -4.18 -6.08 -9.49
CA LYS A 69 -4.52 -6.29 -10.90
C LYS A 69 -4.25 -7.73 -11.33
N GLN A 70 -3.11 -8.30 -10.93
CA GLN A 70 -2.78 -9.70 -11.22
C GLN A 70 -3.80 -10.66 -10.59
N GLU A 71 -4.12 -10.47 -9.30
CA GLU A 71 -5.14 -11.27 -8.61
C GLU A 71 -6.52 -11.18 -9.27
N LEU A 72 -6.89 -10.00 -9.76
CA LEU A 72 -8.15 -9.80 -10.46
C LEU A 72 -8.18 -10.57 -11.80
N GLU A 73 -7.10 -10.54 -12.57
CA GLU A 73 -7.03 -11.30 -13.83
C GLU A 73 -7.08 -12.81 -13.57
N GLU A 74 -6.34 -13.30 -12.57
CA GLU A 74 -6.41 -14.73 -12.17
C GLU A 74 -7.83 -15.14 -11.73
N ALA A 75 -8.50 -14.29 -10.94
CA ALA A 75 -9.86 -14.56 -10.50
C ALA A 75 -10.86 -14.57 -11.68
N LYS A 76 -10.68 -13.68 -12.66
CA LYS A 76 -11.49 -13.66 -13.88
C LYS A 76 -11.29 -14.94 -14.69
N ASP A 77 -10.07 -15.40 -14.85
CA ASP A 77 -9.77 -16.61 -15.63
C ASP A 77 -10.32 -17.87 -14.96
N LYS A 78 -10.16 -17.99 -13.64
CA LYS A 78 -10.78 -19.06 -12.84
C LYS A 78 -12.29 -19.07 -13.01
N ARG A 79 -12.94 -17.91 -12.89
CA ARG A 79 -14.40 -17.80 -13.06
C ARG A 79 -14.84 -18.16 -14.49
N ARG A 80 -14.09 -17.76 -15.53
CA ARG A 80 -14.38 -18.16 -16.92
C ARG A 80 -14.26 -19.68 -17.10
N ALA A 81 -13.27 -20.31 -16.48
CA ALA A 81 -13.09 -21.76 -16.55
C ALA A 81 -14.24 -22.50 -15.82
N GLU A 82 -14.62 -22.06 -14.62
CA GLU A 82 -15.76 -22.61 -13.87
C GLU A 82 -17.06 -22.53 -14.68
N LEU A 83 -17.34 -21.39 -15.31
CA LEU A 83 -18.54 -21.23 -16.15
C LEU A 83 -18.54 -22.15 -17.37
N LYS A 84 -17.37 -22.38 -17.99
CA LYS A 84 -17.24 -23.35 -19.10
C LYS A 84 -17.46 -24.79 -18.64
N GLN A 85 -16.96 -25.15 -17.45
CA GLN A 85 -17.18 -26.47 -16.86
C GLN A 85 -18.67 -26.68 -16.52
N GLN A 86 -19.32 -25.67 -15.93
CA GLN A 86 -20.76 -25.70 -15.64
C GLN A 86 -21.63 -25.85 -16.89
N ALA A 87 -21.23 -25.27 -18.02
CA ALA A 87 -21.98 -25.38 -19.27
C ALA A 87 -21.77 -26.72 -20.00
N SER A 88 -20.79 -27.54 -19.60
CA SER A 88 -20.48 -28.83 -20.21
C SER A 88 -21.03 -30.04 -19.44
N ASN A 89 -21.59 -29.82 -18.24
CA ASN A 89 -22.32 -30.82 -17.45
C ASN A 89 -23.82 -30.63 -17.64
#